data_AF-A0AAF1BVW5-F1
#
_entry.id   AF-A0AAF1BVW5-F1
#
_cell.length_a   1.000
_cell.length_b   1.000
_cell.length_c   1.000
_cell.angle_alpha   90.00
_cell.angle_beta   90.00
_cell.angle_gamma   90.00
#
_symmetry.space_group_name_H-M   'P 1'
#
loop_
_entity.id
_entity.type
_entity.pdbx_description
1 polymer ?
#
loop_
_entity_poly.entity_id
_entity_poly.type
_entity_poly.pdbx_seq_one_letter_code
_entity_poly.pdbx_strand_id
1 'polypeptide(L)'
;MALNFRIYETKHDADLFLADQLRKQISLNPDSTLVLDLNDTLDNAYDYLIGEVNNHPVNLANVKLLLANGDGGAKFNALDIPEQQIRNVKSDDDLNRYLDKKEKVNVAVLNLDHEFKGFKSGSSDDLFKAKELFIYASGSGASETVRKLYDADMSKDSPLSKVKNHRMVTVILDAEAASKLDRDIREFYTYKFA
;
A
#
# COMPACT_ATOMS: atom_id res chain seq x y z
N MET A 1 -2.46 -17.68 8.31
CA MET A 1 -1.67 -16.64 9.01
C MET A 1 -2.63 -15.52 9.39
N ALA A 2 -2.47 -14.86 10.55
CA ALA A 2 -3.34 -13.73 10.91
C ALA A 2 -2.90 -12.48 10.14
N LEU A 3 -3.85 -11.72 9.59
CA LEU A 3 -3.58 -10.40 9.01
C LEU A 3 -3.15 -9.44 10.12
N ASN A 4 -2.09 -8.66 9.88
CA ASN A 4 -1.70 -7.59 10.79
C ASN A 4 -2.54 -6.35 10.49
N PHE A 5 -3.70 -6.23 11.15
CA PHE A 5 -4.49 -5.00 11.09
C PHE A 5 -3.88 -3.90 11.95
N ARG A 6 -3.86 -2.69 11.41
CA ARG A 6 -3.53 -1.44 12.09
C ARG A 6 -4.76 -0.56 11.97
N ILE A 7 -5.65 -0.61 12.97
CA ILE A 7 -6.88 0.18 12.97
C ILE A 7 -6.61 1.48 13.73
N TYR A 8 -6.87 2.60 13.09
CA TYR A 8 -6.72 3.93 13.65
C TYR A 8 -8.10 4.58 13.85
N GLU A 9 -8.20 5.49 14.82
CA GLU A 9 -9.46 6.18 15.08
C GLU A 9 -9.87 7.06 13.90
N THR A 10 -8.90 7.75 13.29
CA THR A 10 -9.14 8.64 12.17
C THR A 10 -8.35 8.25 10.93
N LYS A 11 -8.84 8.68 9.76
CA LYS A 11 -8.09 8.59 8.50
C LYS A 11 -6.75 9.32 8.58
N HIS A 12 -6.70 10.46 9.24
CA HIS A 12 -5.49 11.26 9.39
C HIS A 12 -4.36 10.44 10.03
N ASP A 13 -4.65 9.72 11.10
CA ASP A 13 -3.65 8.89 11.79
C ASP A 13 -3.18 7.70 10.92
N ALA A 14 -4.10 7.10 10.17
CA ALA A 14 -3.78 6.05 9.21
C ALA A 14 -2.86 6.57 8.07
N ASP A 15 -3.13 7.78 7.58
CA ASP A 15 -2.31 8.44 6.55
C ASP A 15 -0.90 8.74 7.05
N LEU A 16 -0.78 9.31 8.26
CA LEU A 16 0.51 9.60 8.90
C LEU A 16 1.31 8.31 9.13
N PHE A 17 0.66 7.23 9.58
CA PHE A 17 1.32 5.96 9.77
C PHE A 17 1.89 5.42 8.44
N LEU A 18 1.09 5.40 7.38
CA LEU A 18 1.56 4.92 6.07
C LEU A 18 2.74 5.76 5.57
N ALA A 19 2.65 7.09 5.66
CA ALA A 19 3.73 8.01 5.28
C ALA A 19 5.05 7.70 6.01
N ASP A 20 4.99 7.56 7.34
CA ASP A 20 6.16 7.23 8.16
C ASP A 20 6.74 5.85 7.81
N GLN A 21 5.89 4.84 7.58
CA GLN A 21 6.36 3.52 7.16
C GLN A 21 7.08 3.58 5.81
N LEU A 22 6.53 4.29 4.81
CA LEU A 22 7.17 4.44 3.51
C LEU A 22 8.51 5.19 3.61
N ARG A 23 8.57 6.28 4.36
CA ARG A 23 9.82 7.01 4.62
C ARG A 23 10.88 6.12 5.28
N LYS A 24 10.49 5.31 6.27
CA LYS A 24 11.37 4.32 6.93
C LYS A 24 11.87 3.26 5.96
N GLN A 25 11.00 2.72 5.11
CA GLN A 25 11.38 1.72 4.10
C GLN A 25 12.43 2.27 3.13
N ILE A 26 12.21 3.49 2.62
CA ILE A 26 13.17 4.19 1.75
C ILE A 26 14.49 4.42 2.49
N SER A 27 14.43 4.90 3.73
CA SER A 27 15.63 5.16 4.54
C SER A 27 16.47 3.91 4.81
N LEU A 28 15.84 2.74 4.93
CA LEU A 28 16.52 1.46 5.20
C LEU A 28 17.04 0.80 3.92
N ASN A 29 16.39 1.03 2.78
CA ASN A 29 16.75 0.46 1.50
C ASN A 29 16.68 1.53 0.39
N PRO A 30 17.74 2.34 0.20
CA PRO A 30 17.73 3.44 -0.78
C PRO A 30 17.70 2.98 -2.25
N ASP A 31 17.86 1.68 -2.49
CA ASP A 31 17.70 1.04 -3.81
C ASP A 31 16.35 0.31 -3.94
N SER A 32 15.35 0.69 -3.13
CA SER A 32 14.05 0.01 -3.11
C SER A 32 13.20 0.32 -4.33
N THR A 33 12.49 -0.70 -4.80
CA THR A 33 11.42 -0.55 -5.79
C THR A 33 10.06 -0.59 -5.10
N LEU A 34 9.34 0.54 -5.21
CA LEU A 34 8.05 0.75 -4.59
C LEU A 34 6.96 0.77 -5.66
N VAL A 35 5.86 0.04 -5.43
CA VAL A 35 4.63 0.20 -6.22
C VAL A 35 3.61 0.97 -5.39
N LEU A 36 3.09 2.08 -5.91
CA LEU A 36 2.12 2.94 -5.22
C LEU A 36 0.82 3.04 -6.01
N ASP A 37 -0.30 2.64 -5.40
CA ASP A 37 -1.64 2.85 -5.93
C ASP A 37 -2.06 4.32 -5.80
N LEU A 38 -2.39 4.97 -6.91
CA LEU A 38 -2.78 6.37 -6.99
C LEU A 38 -4.29 6.59 -6.83
N ASN A 39 -4.96 5.76 -6.03
CA ASN A 39 -6.32 6.03 -5.60
C ASN A 39 -6.36 7.29 -4.71
N ASP A 40 -7.30 8.20 -4.95
CA ASP A 40 -7.48 9.45 -4.18
C ASP A 40 -7.59 9.24 -2.66
N THR A 41 -8.02 8.05 -2.22
CA THR A 41 -8.04 7.67 -0.80
C THR A 41 -6.64 7.75 -0.15
N LEU A 42 -5.58 7.56 -0.92
CA LEU A 42 -4.18 7.57 -0.49
C LEU A 42 -3.51 8.95 -0.62
N ASP A 43 -4.17 9.94 -1.23
CA ASP A 43 -3.52 11.21 -1.59
C ASP A 43 -2.87 11.92 -0.41
N ASN A 44 -3.59 12.03 0.71
CA ASN A 44 -3.08 12.65 1.92
C ASN A 44 -1.87 11.91 2.49
N ALA A 45 -1.85 10.56 2.43
CA ALA A 45 -0.72 9.78 2.90
C ALA A 45 0.54 10.07 2.05
N TYR A 46 0.38 10.29 0.74
CA TYR A 46 1.49 10.66 -0.13
C TYR A 46 1.93 12.11 0.07
N ASP A 47 1.01 13.03 0.35
CA ASP A 47 1.36 14.41 0.69
C ASP A 47 2.14 14.47 2.02
N TYR A 48 1.74 13.67 3.01
CA TYR A 48 2.50 13.51 4.25
C TYR A 48 3.85 12.84 4.03
N LEU A 49 3.96 11.85 3.14
CA LEU A 49 5.26 11.24 2.79
C LEU A 49 6.21 12.30 2.21
N ILE A 50 5.72 13.14 1.30
CA ILE A 50 6.52 14.23 0.72
C ILE A 50 6.96 15.21 1.82
N GLY A 51 6.05 15.60 2.71
CA GLY A 51 6.39 16.44 3.87
C GLY A 51 7.44 15.80 4.78
N GLU A 52 7.29 14.50 5.07
CA GLU A 52 8.21 13.73 5.89
C GLU A 52 9.60 13.61 5.28
N VAL A 53 9.69 13.38 3.96
CA VAL A 53 10.98 13.35 3.26
C VAL A 53 11.64 14.73 3.26
N ASN A 54 10.87 15.82 3.12
CA ASN A 54 11.41 17.17 3.16
C ASN A 54 11.94 17.55 4.55
N ASN A 55 11.23 17.14 5.62
CA ASN A 55 11.63 17.42 7.01
C ASN A 55 12.73 16.46 7.50
N HIS A 56 12.73 15.22 7.01
CA HIS A 56 13.66 14.17 7.38
C HIS A 56 14.27 13.54 6.11
N PRO A 57 15.24 14.21 5.47
CA PRO A 57 15.79 13.79 4.18
C PRO A 57 16.31 12.36 4.17
N VAL A 58 15.98 11.64 3.09
CA VAL A 58 16.42 10.28 2.81
C VAL A 58 17.06 10.23 1.42
N ASN A 59 17.97 9.29 1.19
CA ASN A 59 18.59 9.12 -0.12
C ASN A 59 17.58 8.47 -1.10
N LEU A 60 17.23 9.21 -2.15
CA LEU A 60 16.27 8.82 -3.17
C LEU A 60 16.90 8.48 -4.52
N ALA A 61 18.23 8.63 -4.65
CA ALA A 61 18.93 8.56 -5.93
C ALA A 61 18.68 7.26 -6.71
N ASN A 62 18.45 6.14 -6.01
CA ASN A 62 18.26 4.82 -6.62
C ASN A 62 16.87 4.22 -6.37
N VAL A 63 15.94 4.97 -5.75
CA VAL A 63 14.57 4.49 -5.52
C VAL A 63 13.84 4.42 -6.85
N LYS A 64 13.20 3.28 -7.15
CA LYS A 64 12.28 3.17 -8.30
C LYS A 64 10.85 3.29 -7.82
N LEU A 65 10.08 4.17 -8.45
CA LEU A 65 8.69 4.45 -8.11
C LEU A 65 7.77 4.03 -9.25
N LEU A 66 7.01 2.97 -9.03
CA LEU A 66 6.07 2.41 -9.99
C LEU A 66 4.64 2.78 -9.58
N LEU A 67 4.02 3.66 -10.34
CA LEU A 67 2.74 4.29 -10.04
C LEU A 67 1.61 3.51 -10.71
N ALA A 68 0.65 3.05 -9.92
CA ALA A 68 -0.45 2.21 -10.36
C ALA A 68 -1.80 2.94 -10.28
N ASN A 69 -2.78 2.50 -11.07
CA ASN A 69 -4.21 2.76 -10.86
C ASN A 69 -4.71 4.22 -10.88
N GLY A 70 -3.91 5.20 -11.32
CA GLY A 70 -4.30 6.60 -11.46
C GLY A 70 -3.24 7.48 -12.14
N ASP A 71 -3.54 8.78 -12.23
CA ASP A 71 -2.71 9.78 -12.95
C ASP A 71 -2.07 10.82 -12.01
N GLY A 72 -2.25 10.68 -10.69
CA GLY A 72 -1.74 11.57 -9.64
C GLY A 72 -0.22 11.57 -9.44
N GLY A 73 0.56 11.03 -10.38
CA GLY A 73 2.01 10.84 -10.23
C GLY A 73 2.83 12.12 -10.16
N ALA A 74 2.30 13.24 -10.66
CA ALA A 74 3.02 14.52 -10.72
C ALA A 74 3.43 15.06 -9.34
N LYS A 75 2.74 14.69 -8.26
CA LYS A 75 3.11 15.11 -6.89
C LYS A 75 4.49 14.60 -6.47
N PHE A 76 4.91 13.45 -6.99
CA PHE A 76 6.23 12.88 -6.68
C PHE A 76 7.39 13.64 -7.35
N ASN A 77 7.11 14.59 -8.24
CA ASN A 77 8.13 15.52 -8.74
C ASN A 77 8.66 16.47 -7.65
N ALA A 78 7.96 16.58 -6.52
CA ALA A 78 8.45 17.28 -5.34
C ALA A 78 9.57 16.51 -4.61
N LEU A 79 9.76 15.22 -4.92
CA LEU A 79 10.85 14.41 -4.42
C LEU A 79 12.02 14.45 -5.40
N ASP A 80 13.25 14.45 -4.89
CA ASP A 80 14.48 14.37 -5.69
C ASP A 80 14.74 12.94 -6.21
N ILE A 81 13.71 12.32 -6.79
CA ILE A 81 13.79 11.04 -7.49
C ILE A 81 14.04 11.35 -8.96
N PRO A 82 15.06 10.75 -9.60
CA PRO A 82 15.28 10.98 -11.02
C PRO A 82 14.07 10.57 -11.87
N GLU A 83 13.66 11.40 -12.83
CA GLU A 83 12.45 11.17 -13.65
C GLU A 83 12.45 9.80 -14.33
N GLN A 84 13.63 9.27 -14.68
CA GLN A 84 13.74 7.94 -15.29
C GLN A 84 13.37 6.78 -14.34
N GLN A 85 13.25 7.03 -13.04
CA GLN A 85 12.89 6.06 -12.03
C GLN A 85 11.41 6.10 -11.63
N ILE A 86 10.66 7.09 -12.13
CA ILE A 86 9.22 7.19 -11.93
C ILE A 86 8.51 6.66 -13.17
N ARG A 87 7.71 5.61 -13.03
CA ARG A 87 7.02 4.95 -14.16
C ARG A 87 5.59 4.63 -13.80
N ASN A 88 4.68 4.73 -14.77
CA ASN A 88 3.32 4.22 -14.62
C ASN A 88 3.28 2.73 -14.99
N VAL A 89 2.58 1.94 -14.19
CA VAL A 89 2.38 0.50 -14.38
C VAL A 89 0.90 0.17 -14.31
N LYS A 90 0.43 -0.67 -15.22
CA LYS A 90 -1.00 -1.04 -15.31
C LYS A 90 -1.24 -2.55 -15.29
N SER A 91 -0.19 -3.36 -15.19
CA SER A 91 -0.25 -4.81 -15.18
C SER A 91 1.10 -5.41 -14.75
N ASP A 92 1.13 -6.72 -14.49
CA ASP A 92 2.37 -7.48 -14.31
C ASP A 92 3.34 -7.37 -15.50
N ASP A 93 2.83 -7.27 -16.74
CA ASP A 93 3.68 -7.12 -17.92
C ASP A 93 4.44 -5.79 -17.88
N ASP A 94 3.77 -4.70 -17.49
CA ASP A 94 4.42 -3.40 -17.32
C ASP A 94 5.43 -3.45 -16.16
N LEU A 95 5.04 -4.07 -15.04
CA LEU A 95 5.90 -4.26 -13.89
C LEU A 95 7.21 -4.98 -14.29
N ASN A 96 7.08 -6.10 -15.00
CA ASN A 96 8.22 -6.92 -15.44
C ASN A 96 9.09 -6.26 -16.51
N ARG A 97 8.61 -5.21 -17.20
CA ARG A 97 9.44 -4.40 -18.12
C ARG A 97 10.37 -3.44 -17.38
N TYR A 98 9.97 -2.97 -16.20
CA TYR A 98 10.74 -1.98 -15.42
C TYR A 98 11.59 -2.62 -14.32
N LEU A 99 11.35 -3.88 -14.00
CA LEU A 99 12.18 -4.68 -13.10
C LEU A 99 13.32 -5.36 -13.85
N ASP A 100 14.51 -5.31 -13.29
CA ASP A 100 15.61 -6.17 -13.74
C ASP A 100 15.30 -7.64 -13.42
N LYS A 101 15.88 -8.60 -14.17
CA LYS A 101 15.56 -10.05 -14.06
C LYS A 101 15.65 -10.65 -12.64
N LYS A 102 16.42 -10.05 -11.73
CA LYS A 102 16.61 -10.50 -10.33
C LYS A 102 15.91 -9.59 -9.32
N GLU A 103 15.42 -8.46 -9.78
CA GLU A 103 14.79 -7.46 -8.94
C GLU A 103 13.38 -7.91 -8.54
N LYS A 104 12.94 -7.45 -7.37
CA LYS A 104 11.60 -7.68 -6.86
C LYS A 104 11.09 -6.39 -6.27
N VAL A 105 9.78 -6.17 -6.38
CA VAL A 105 9.11 -5.10 -5.64
C VAL A 105 9.41 -5.25 -4.15
N ASN A 106 9.98 -4.22 -3.54
CA ASN A 106 10.26 -4.20 -2.11
C ASN A 106 8.97 -3.98 -1.34
N VAL A 107 8.20 -2.98 -1.72
CA VAL A 107 6.94 -2.61 -1.07
C VAL A 107 5.90 -2.33 -2.14
N ALA A 108 4.69 -2.86 -1.98
CA ALA A 108 3.53 -2.40 -2.72
C ALA A 108 2.47 -1.83 -1.78
N VAL A 109 1.99 -0.63 -2.08
CA VAL A 109 0.85 0.01 -1.41
C VAL A 109 -0.35 -0.12 -2.33
N LEU A 110 -1.43 -0.75 -1.85
CA LEU A 110 -2.64 -1.00 -2.61
C LEU A 110 -3.87 -0.51 -1.85
N ASN A 111 -4.76 0.19 -2.54
CA ASN A 111 -6.03 0.62 -1.95
C ASN A 111 -7.05 -0.53 -1.98
N LEU A 112 -7.65 -0.85 -0.84
CA LEU A 112 -8.67 -1.87 -0.70
C LEU A 112 -10.05 -1.30 -1.05
N ASP A 113 -10.33 -1.21 -2.34
CA ASP A 113 -11.63 -0.76 -2.85
C ASP A 113 -12.67 -1.90 -2.92
N HIS A 114 -13.86 -1.61 -3.44
CA HIS A 114 -14.97 -2.55 -3.55
C HIS A 114 -14.71 -3.74 -4.52
N GLU A 115 -13.75 -3.61 -5.44
CA GLU A 115 -13.40 -4.62 -6.45
C GLU A 115 -11.90 -4.93 -6.43
N PHE A 116 -11.33 -5.10 -5.23
CA PHE A 116 -9.89 -5.26 -5.06
C PHE A 116 -9.28 -6.33 -5.97
N LYS A 117 -8.47 -5.90 -6.94
CA LYS A 117 -7.78 -6.74 -7.92
C LYS A 117 -6.26 -6.57 -7.90
N GLY A 118 -5.73 -5.59 -7.17
CA GLY A 118 -4.35 -5.11 -7.33
C GLY A 118 -4.33 -4.00 -8.36
N PHE A 119 -3.83 -4.26 -9.57
CA PHE A 119 -4.06 -3.38 -10.71
C PHE A 119 -5.54 -3.38 -11.13
N LYS A 120 -6.08 -2.21 -11.47
CA LYS A 120 -7.45 -2.06 -12.02
C LYS A 120 -7.60 -2.70 -13.39
N SER A 121 -6.50 -2.88 -14.11
CA SER A 121 -6.40 -3.55 -15.40
C SER A 121 -5.36 -4.67 -15.35
N GLY A 122 -5.54 -5.72 -16.14
CA GLY A 122 -4.52 -6.78 -16.29
C GLY A 122 -4.32 -7.69 -15.07
N SER A 123 -3.27 -8.51 -15.14
CA SER A 123 -2.84 -9.42 -14.06
C SER A 123 -2.09 -8.67 -12.97
N SER A 124 -2.19 -9.15 -11.73
CA SER A 124 -1.54 -8.60 -10.51
C SER A 124 -0.81 -9.66 -9.69
N ASP A 125 -0.53 -10.82 -10.28
CA ASP A 125 0.08 -11.96 -9.62
C ASP A 125 1.51 -11.66 -9.15
N ASP A 126 2.28 -10.91 -9.95
CA ASP A 126 3.64 -10.52 -9.59
C ASP A 126 3.64 -9.34 -8.61
N LEU A 127 2.65 -8.45 -8.71
CA LEU A 127 2.41 -7.40 -7.71
C LEU A 127 2.20 -7.98 -6.31
N PHE A 128 1.39 -9.03 -6.18
CA PHE A 128 1.16 -9.71 -4.89
C PHE A 128 2.39 -10.50 -4.37
N LYS A 129 3.49 -10.60 -5.13
CA LYS A 129 4.76 -11.21 -4.71
C LYS A 129 5.77 -10.19 -4.18
N ALA A 130 5.38 -8.93 -4.00
CA ALA A 130 6.21 -7.91 -3.36
C ALA A 130 6.76 -8.41 -2.01
N LYS A 131 7.92 -7.92 -1.57
CA LYS A 131 8.50 -8.40 -0.29
C LYS A 131 7.59 -8.04 0.89
N GLU A 132 6.91 -6.90 0.80
CA GLU A 132 5.97 -6.35 1.77
C GLU A 132 4.75 -5.73 1.06
N LEU A 133 3.57 -5.92 1.65
CA LEU A 133 2.32 -5.31 1.21
C LEU A 133 1.75 -4.38 2.28
N PHE A 134 1.47 -3.13 1.91
CA PHE A 134 0.58 -2.25 2.66
C PHE A 134 -0.77 -2.20 1.95
N ILE A 135 -1.79 -2.72 2.62
CA ILE A 135 -3.17 -2.66 2.14
C ILE A 135 -3.86 -1.54 2.90
N TYR A 136 -4.32 -0.52 2.21
CA TYR A 136 -4.91 0.66 2.84
C TYR A 136 -6.41 0.70 2.57
N ALA A 137 -7.21 1.01 3.59
CA ALA A 137 -8.64 1.26 3.42
C ALA A 137 -9.11 2.35 4.38
N SER A 138 -9.94 3.26 3.90
CA SER A 138 -10.54 4.32 4.71
C SER A 138 -11.99 4.55 4.30
N GLY A 139 -12.81 4.96 5.27
CA GLY A 139 -14.21 5.27 5.07
C GLY A 139 -15.11 4.03 5.04
N SER A 140 -16.38 4.25 5.36
CA SER A 140 -17.38 3.16 5.45
C SER A 140 -17.59 2.39 4.13
N GLY A 141 -17.32 3.00 2.98
CA GLY A 141 -17.43 2.36 1.66
C GLY A 141 -16.49 1.17 1.46
N ALA A 142 -15.35 1.12 2.17
CA ALA A 142 -14.41 -0.01 2.10
C ALA A 142 -14.75 -1.15 3.07
N SER A 143 -15.67 -0.94 4.02
CA SER A 143 -15.91 -1.86 5.14
C SER A 143 -16.34 -3.26 4.73
N GLU A 144 -17.07 -3.40 3.62
CA GLU A 144 -17.44 -4.71 3.08
C GLU A 144 -16.24 -5.47 2.55
N THR A 145 -15.34 -4.81 1.83
CA THR A 145 -14.13 -5.47 1.32
C THR A 145 -13.19 -5.82 2.47
N VAL A 146 -13.08 -4.97 3.49
CA VAL A 146 -12.33 -5.29 4.71
C VAL A 146 -12.85 -6.57 5.36
N ARG A 147 -14.18 -6.71 5.50
CA ARG A 147 -14.78 -7.95 6.03
C ARG A 147 -14.49 -9.15 5.12
N LYS A 148 -14.64 -9.00 3.80
CA LYS A 148 -14.34 -10.06 2.83
C LYS A 148 -12.87 -10.48 2.88
N LEU A 149 -11.95 -9.53 3.07
CA LEU A 149 -10.51 -9.81 3.24
C LEU A 149 -10.28 -10.63 4.50
N TYR A 150 -10.90 -10.23 5.61
CA TYR A 150 -10.80 -10.97 6.86
C TYR A 150 -11.33 -12.41 6.74
N ASP A 151 -12.47 -12.60 6.08
CA ASP A 151 -13.09 -13.91 5.89
C ASP A 151 -12.50 -14.72 4.71
N ALA A 152 -11.56 -14.14 3.94
CA ALA A 152 -11.08 -14.74 2.70
C ALA A 152 -10.56 -16.18 2.92
N ASP A 153 -10.99 -17.08 2.05
CA ASP A 153 -10.55 -18.46 2.04
C ASP A 153 -9.13 -18.54 1.47
N MET A 154 -8.18 -18.96 2.31
CA MET A 154 -6.76 -19.04 1.95
C MET A 154 -6.46 -20.11 0.90
N SER A 155 -7.37 -21.05 0.62
CA SER A 155 -7.21 -22.07 -0.41
C SER A 155 -7.56 -21.60 -1.82
N LYS A 156 -8.27 -20.47 -1.94
CA LYS A 156 -8.72 -19.92 -3.23
C LYS A 156 -7.62 -19.13 -3.92
N ASP A 157 -7.61 -19.18 -5.25
CA ASP A 157 -6.82 -18.29 -6.08
C ASP A 157 -7.58 -16.99 -6.34
N SER A 158 -7.57 -16.08 -5.36
CA SER A 158 -8.22 -14.76 -5.46
C SER A 158 -7.31 -13.65 -4.93
N PRO A 159 -7.49 -12.38 -5.35
CA PRO A 159 -6.71 -11.26 -4.83
C PRO A 159 -6.70 -11.16 -3.29
N LEU A 160 -7.88 -11.29 -2.65
CA LEU A 160 -7.99 -11.24 -1.19
C LEU A 160 -7.30 -12.44 -0.53
N SER A 161 -7.40 -13.63 -1.13
CA SER A 161 -6.69 -14.83 -0.66
C SER A 161 -5.18 -14.68 -0.79
N LYS A 162 -4.69 -14.07 -1.88
CA LYS A 162 -3.26 -13.77 -2.10
C LYS A 162 -2.74 -12.81 -1.03
N VAL A 163 -3.47 -11.72 -0.77
CA VAL A 163 -3.14 -10.78 0.32
C VAL A 163 -3.14 -11.48 1.68
N LYS A 164 -4.17 -12.28 2.00
CA LYS A 164 -4.26 -12.97 3.28
C LYS A 164 -3.18 -14.03 3.50
N ASN A 165 -2.70 -14.66 2.42
CA ASN A 165 -1.57 -15.60 2.45
C ASN A 165 -0.20 -14.91 2.41
N HIS A 166 -0.15 -13.59 2.20
CA HIS A 166 1.10 -12.88 2.05
C HIS A 166 1.89 -12.89 3.38
N ARG A 167 3.17 -13.26 3.32
CA ARG A 167 4.02 -13.44 4.52
C ARG A 167 4.24 -12.16 5.34
N MET A 168 4.16 -11.00 4.68
CA MET A 168 4.47 -9.69 5.26
C MET A 168 3.47 -8.68 4.72
N VAL A 169 2.28 -8.68 5.33
CA VAL A 169 1.19 -7.77 4.99
C VAL A 169 0.79 -6.98 6.21
N THR A 170 0.62 -5.67 6.04
CA THR A 170 0.01 -4.78 7.03
C THR A 170 -1.22 -4.15 6.40
N VAL A 171 -2.38 -4.32 7.05
CA VAL A 171 -3.64 -3.75 6.60
C VAL A 171 -3.96 -2.54 7.46
N ILE A 172 -3.87 -1.35 6.87
CA ILE A 172 -4.02 -0.05 7.53
C ILE A 172 -5.45 0.42 7.30
N LEU A 173 -6.17 0.66 8.41
CA LEU A 173 -7.60 0.96 8.40
C LEU A 173 -7.88 2.19 9.27
N ASP A 174 -8.85 3.01 8.88
CA ASP A 174 -9.56 3.86 9.84
C ASP A 174 -10.74 3.12 10.49
N ALA A 175 -11.35 3.74 11.50
CA ALA A 175 -12.44 3.14 12.25
C ALA A 175 -13.68 2.85 11.38
N GLU A 176 -13.93 3.67 10.36
CA GLU A 176 -15.07 3.49 9.45
C GLU A 176 -14.87 2.28 8.53
N ALA A 177 -13.69 2.13 7.94
CA ALA A 177 -13.34 0.98 7.11
C ALA A 177 -13.32 -0.32 7.93
N ALA A 178 -12.94 -0.24 9.21
CA ALA A 178 -12.99 -1.39 10.10
C ALA A 178 -14.41 -1.76 10.58
N SER A 179 -15.43 -0.92 10.36
CA SER A 179 -16.74 -0.98 11.04
C SER A 179 -17.51 -2.31 10.95
N LYS A 180 -17.27 -3.12 9.89
CA LYS A 180 -17.90 -4.44 9.71
C LYS A 180 -17.11 -5.61 10.33
N LEU A 181 -15.94 -5.36 10.89
CA LEU A 181 -15.22 -6.35 11.70
C LEU A 181 -15.88 -6.52 13.07
N ASP A 182 -15.73 -7.73 13.62
CA ASP A 182 -16.25 -8.05 14.95
C ASP A 182 -15.61 -7.13 16.00
N ARG A 183 -16.36 -6.84 17.07
CA ARG A 183 -15.96 -5.82 18.06
C ARG A 183 -14.65 -6.16 18.74
N ASP A 184 -14.45 -7.41 19.10
CA ASP A 184 -13.23 -7.93 19.70
C ASP A 184 -12.01 -7.78 18.78
N ILE A 185 -12.18 -8.03 17.47
CA ILE A 185 -11.14 -7.79 16.45
C ILE A 185 -10.79 -6.30 16.42
N ARG A 186 -11.81 -5.43 16.34
CA ARG A 186 -11.58 -3.98 16.32
C ARG A 186 -10.85 -3.53 17.57
N GLU A 187 -11.32 -3.91 18.75
CA GLU A 187 -10.68 -3.54 20.02
C GLU A 187 -9.24 -4.06 20.14
N PHE A 188 -8.95 -5.27 19.64
CA PHE A 188 -7.62 -5.86 19.67
C PHE A 188 -6.62 -5.13 18.75
N TYR A 189 -7.04 -4.73 17.56
CA TYR A 189 -6.16 -4.11 16.55
C TYR A 189 -6.24 -2.58 16.51
N THR A 190 -7.08 -1.96 17.35
CA THR A 190 -7.16 -0.49 17.45
C THR A 190 -5.94 0.06 18.17
N TYR A 191 -5.20 0.89 17.46
CA TYR A 191 -4.10 1.66 17.99
C TYR A 191 -4.66 2.85 18.75
N LYS A 192 -4.66 2.73 20.08
CA LYS A 192 -4.85 3.86 20.97
C LYS A 192 -3.50 4.54 21.08
N PHE A 193 -3.30 5.66 20.39
CA PHE A 193 -2.14 6.50 20.68
C PHE A 193 -2.25 6.94 22.14
N ALA A 194 -1.18 6.69 22.90
CA ALA A 194 -0.97 7.25 24.24
C ALA A 194 -0.20 8.57 24.11
#